data_AF-A0A0G4PB97-F1
#
_entry.id   AF-A0A0G4PB97-F1
#
_cell.length_a   1.000
_cell.length_b   1.000
_cell.length_c   1.000
_cell.angle_alpha   90.00
_cell.angle_beta   90.00
_cell.angle_gamma   90.00
#
_symmetry.space_group_name_H-M   'P 1'
#
loop_
_entity.id
_entity.type
_entity.pdbx_description
1 polymer ?
#
loop_
_entity_poly.entity_id
_entity_poly.type
_entity_poly.pdbx_seq_one_letter_code
_entity_poly.pdbx_strand_id
1 'polypeptide(L)'
;MGFLPSPGDHITFEKPKPTEWTIVAKLSQEACQKHMLDVQDGAGPSYAVATFCVCSDLDGQQAYMRVYLQVPHEGTQWLPPNERAKQAAAGYHSEVEAMKAFYEQGSTITPTLLAISEDIQDKQGIIPGGYIIHCIFQRVPGLRLADDNIAPEYRPTPHKFFLAFSKPERDHIRMVFDKEYRELNKLGWVPIFPWAMSLIWDSDASKLYFVDFRTARKVGDREKKDAGGEKRRHIL
;
A
#
# COMPACT_ATOMS: atom_id res chain seq x y z
N MET A 1 9.04 23.82 -7.71
CA MET A 1 7.60 23.47 -7.61
C MET A 1 7.51 22.06 -7.04
N GLY A 2 6.63 21.85 -6.07
CA GLY A 2 6.58 20.60 -5.31
C GLY A 2 6.22 19.42 -6.19
N PHE A 3 7.04 18.37 -6.15
CA PHE A 3 6.81 17.12 -6.90
C PHE A 3 5.66 16.28 -6.34
N LEU A 4 5.04 16.74 -5.25
CA LEU A 4 3.93 16.08 -4.61
C LEU A 4 2.71 16.99 -4.67
N PRO A 5 1.52 16.41 -4.92
CA PRO A 5 0.29 17.16 -4.91
C PRO A 5 0.01 17.83 -3.56
N SER A 6 -0.74 18.93 -3.59
CA SER A 6 -1.14 19.73 -2.43
C SER A 6 -2.65 19.63 -2.16
N PRO A 7 -3.12 19.85 -0.93
CA PRO A 7 -4.55 19.97 -0.65
C PRO A 7 -5.22 21.03 -1.52
N GLY A 8 -6.34 20.68 -2.14
CA GLY A 8 -7.06 21.51 -3.11
C GLY A 8 -6.68 21.26 -4.57
N ASP A 9 -5.60 20.51 -4.84
CA ASP A 9 -5.26 20.14 -6.22
C ASP A 9 -6.27 19.12 -6.77
N HIS A 10 -6.66 19.30 -8.04
CA HIS A 10 -7.49 18.37 -8.80
C HIS A 10 -6.59 17.49 -9.67
N ILE A 11 -6.86 16.18 -9.68
CA ILE A 11 -6.13 15.20 -10.47
C ILE A 11 -7.10 14.32 -11.24
N THR A 12 -6.81 14.13 -12.52
CA THR A 12 -7.59 13.32 -13.44
C THR A 12 -6.85 12.03 -13.78
N PHE A 13 -7.60 10.94 -13.93
CA PHE A 13 -7.06 9.63 -14.30
C PHE A 13 -7.91 9.00 -15.39
N GLU A 14 -7.27 8.38 -16.37
CA GLU A 14 -7.95 7.69 -17.47
C GLU A 14 -8.26 6.22 -17.17
N LYS A 15 -7.49 5.60 -16.26
CA LYS A 15 -7.57 4.17 -15.95
C LYS A 15 -7.97 3.94 -14.50
N PRO A 16 -8.76 2.88 -14.22
CA PRO A 16 -9.36 1.94 -15.17
C PRO A 16 -10.54 2.52 -15.97
N LYS A 17 -11.06 3.66 -15.54
CA LYS A 17 -12.01 4.51 -16.27
C LYS A 17 -11.72 5.98 -15.95
N PRO A 18 -12.17 6.94 -16.76
CA PRO A 18 -12.05 8.36 -16.47
C PRO A 18 -12.62 8.71 -15.10
N THR A 19 -11.79 9.32 -14.23
CA THR A 19 -12.19 9.80 -12.90
C THR A 19 -11.43 11.08 -12.53
N GLU A 20 -12.06 11.92 -11.71
CA GLU A 20 -11.50 13.18 -11.22
C GLU A 20 -11.57 13.18 -9.69
N TRP A 21 -10.48 13.63 -9.06
CA TRP A 21 -10.30 13.59 -7.63
C TRP A 21 -9.69 14.89 -7.11
N THR A 22 -10.26 15.42 -6.03
CA THR A 22 -9.69 16.52 -5.26
C THR A 22 -8.87 15.98 -4.09
N ILE A 23 -7.67 16.52 -3.86
CA ILE A 23 -6.86 16.18 -2.70
C ILE A 23 -7.36 16.91 -1.47
N VAL A 24 -7.73 16.13 -0.46
CA VAL A 24 -8.27 16.66 0.79
C VAL A 24 -7.14 16.92 1.79
N ALA A 25 -6.23 15.96 1.97
CA ALA A 25 -5.16 16.06 2.94
C ALA A 25 -3.98 15.13 2.64
N LYS A 26 -2.77 15.53 3.01
CA LYS A 26 -1.61 14.64 3.07
C LYS A 26 -1.58 13.94 4.44
N LEU A 27 -1.57 12.61 4.44
CA LEU A 27 -1.60 11.78 5.65
C LEU A 27 -0.20 11.35 6.09
N SER A 28 0.66 10.96 5.14
CA SER A 28 2.03 10.55 5.43
C SER A 28 2.96 10.78 4.26
N GLN A 29 4.26 10.82 4.56
CA GLN A 29 5.33 10.86 3.57
C GLN A 29 6.56 10.20 4.16
N GLU A 30 7.13 9.25 3.43
CA GLU A 30 8.31 8.47 3.81
C GLU A 30 9.30 8.47 2.64
N ALA A 31 10.60 8.42 2.94
CA ALA A 31 11.65 8.28 1.95
C ALA A 31 12.45 7.00 2.21
N CYS A 32 12.55 6.15 1.21
CA CYS A 32 13.39 4.96 1.17
C CYS A 32 14.62 5.27 0.29
N GLN A 33 15.49 6.15 0.79
CA GLN A 33 16.79 6.38 0.17
C GLN A 33 17.73 5.22 0.48
N LYS A 34 18.55 4.87 -0.51
CA LYS A 34 19.48 3.75 -0.44
C LYS A 34 20.84 4.24 -0.86
N HIS A 35 21.87 3.62 -0.29
CA HIS A 35 23.22 3.85 -0.73
C HIS A 35 23.42 3.21 -2.12
N MET A 36 24.32 3.78 -2.93
CA MET A 36 24.55 3.30 -4.30
C MET A 36 25.02 1.83 -4.33
N LEU A 37 25.80 1.41 -3.34
CA LEU A 37 26.26 0.02 -3.21
C LEU A 37 25.08 -0.95 -3.01
N ASP A 38 24.12 -0.61 -2.15
CA ASP A 38 22.94 -1.47 -1.94
C ASP A 38 22.12 -1.63 -3.22
N VAL A 39 22.03 -0.57 -4.03
CA VAL A 39 21.33 -0.60 -5.31
C VAL A 39 22.06 -1.51 -6.30
N GLN A 40 23.39 -1.45 -6.34
CA GLN A 40 24.23 -2.35 -7.15
C GLN A 40 24.11 -3.81 -6.69
N ASP A 41 23.92 -4.04 -5.39
CA ASP A 41 23.69 -5.35 -4.79
C ASP A 41 22.23 -5.85 -4.92
N GLY A 42 21.37 -5.09 -5.63
CA GLY A 42 20.03 -5.52 -6.00
C GLY A 42 18.90 -5.05 -5.09
N ALA A 43 19.14 -4.10 -4.18
CA ALA A 43 18.09 -3.53 -3.32
C ALA A 43 16.99 -2.79 -4.13
N GLY A 44 17.19 -2.53 -5.42
CA GLY A 44 16.30 -1.74 -6.26
C GLY A 44 16.43 -0.23 -6.03
N PRO A 45 15.77 0.63 -6.83
CA PRO A 45 15.97 2.08 -6.79
C PRO A 45 15.53 2.72 -5.47
N SER A 46 16.03 3.92 -5.21
CA SER A 46 15.56 4.79 -4.12
C SER A 46 14.22 5.42 -4.50
N TYR A 47 13.32 5.55 -3.53
CA TYR A 47 11.99 6.11 -3.77
C TYR A 47 11.45 6.85 -2.56
N ALA A 48 10.50 7.75 -2.79
CA ALA A 48 9.65 8.32 -1.77
C ALA A 48 8.22 7.81 -1.97
N VAL A 49 7.49 7.70 -0.88
CA VAL A 49 6.08 7.33 -0.89
C VAL A 49 5.28 8.32 -0.05
N ALA A 50 4.17 8.79 -0.59
CA ALA A 50 3.23 9.66 0.12
C ALA A 50 1.82 9.09 0.08
N THR A 51 1.06 9.30 1.14
CA THR A 51 -0.34 8.89 1.24
C THR A 51 -1.21 10.12 1.43
N PHE A 52 -2.28 10.21 0.64
CA PHE A 52 -3.24 11.30 0.68
C PHE A 52 -4.65 10.76 0.89
N CYS A 53 -5.51 11.58 1.52
CA CYS A 53 -6.94 11.42 1.42
C CYS A 53 -7.42 12.25 0.23
N VAL A 54 -8.26 11.63 -0.61
CA VAL A 54 -8.84 12.25 -1.80
C VAL A 54 -10.35 12.07 -1.80
N CYS A 55 -11.05 12.95 -2.51
CA CYS A 55 -12.50 12.92 -2.68
C CYS A 55 -12.85 12.92 -4.17
N SER A 56 -13.76 12.04 -4.57
CA SER A 56 -14.27 11.96 -5.94
C SER A 56 -15.13 13.18 -6.23
N ASP A 57 -14.83 13.88 -7.32
CA ASP A 57 -15.55 15.09 -7.72
C ASP A 57 -16.95 14.75 -8.26
N LEU A 58 -17.21 13.48 -8.60
CA LEU A 58 -18.49 13.00 -9.14
C LEU A 58 -19.56 12.77 -8.05
N ASP A 59 -19.19 12.08 -6.98
CA ASP A 59 -20.13 11.55 -5.97
C ASP A 59 -19.71 11.81 -4.52
N GLY A 60 -18.58 12.50 -4.30
CA GLY A 60 -18.06 12.79 -2.97
C GLY A 60 -17.42 11.58 -2.28
N GLN A 61 -17.24 10.45 -2.96
CA GLN A 61 -16.61 9.26 -2.38
C GLN A 61 -15.20 9.59 -1.86
N GLN A 62 -14.91 9.24 -0.61
CA GLN A 62 -13.56 9.35 -0.06
C GLN A 62 -12.71 8.11 -0.40
N ALA A 63 -11.45 8.35 -0.74
CA ALA A 63 -10.49 7.31 -1.04
C ALA A 63 -9.10 7.66 -0.51
N TYR A 64 -8.18 6.70 -0.60
CA TYR A 64 -6.76 6.93 -0.38
C TYR A 64 -6.03 6.98 -1.72
N MET A 65 -5.07 7.90 -1.82
CA MET A 65 -4.13 7.93 -2.93
C MET A 65 -2.72 7.67 -2.41
N ARG A 66 -2.05 6.69 -3.01
CA ARG A 66 -0.61 6.46 -2.84
C ARG A 66 0.15 7.05 -4.01
N VAL A 67 1.19 7.80 -3.72
CA VAL A 67 2.14 8.31 -4.72
C VAL A 67 3.50 7.70 -4.45
N TYR A 68 4.03 6.94 -5.40
CA TYR A 68 5.40 6.46 -5.41
C TYR A 68 6.21 7.30 -6.39
N LEU A 69 7.33 7.86 -5.94
CA LEU A 69 8.19 8.71 -6.74
C LEU A 69 9.62 8.19 -6.65
N GLN A 70 10.27 7.94 -7.79
CA GLN A 70 11.70 7.64 -7.78
C GLN A 70 12.47 8.89 -7.33
N VAL A 71 13.37 8.71 -6.36
CA VAL A 71 14.23 9.77 -5.84
C VAL A 71 15.70 9.40 -5.99
N PRO A 72 16.64 10.35 -5.87
CA PRO A 72 18.06 10.06 -5.97
C PRO A 72 18.53 9.17 -4.84
N HIS A 73 19.51 8.33 -5.17
CA HIS A 73 20.29 7.59 -4.18
C HIS A 73 20.90 8.55 -3.17
N GLU A 74 21.16 8.04 -1.98
CA GLU A 74 21.78 8.81 -0.92
C GLU A 74 23.11 9.43 -1.41
N GLY A 75 23.31 10.71 -1.11
CA GLY A 75 24.50 11.47 -1.51
C GLY A 75 24.48 12.01 -2.95
N THR A 76 23.51 11.61 -3.77
CA THR A 76 23.44 12.01 -5.19
C THR A 76 22.41 13.11 -5.48
N GLN A 77 21.75 13.65 -4.45
CA GLN A 77 20.66 14.61 -4.59
C GLN A 77 21.11 15.92 -5.25
N TRP A 78 22.38 16.27 -5.06
CA TRP A 78 23.00 17.51 -5.56
C TRP A 78 23.60 17.39 -6.95
N LEU A 79 23.64 16.17 -7.52
CA LEU A 79 24.16 15.95 -8.86
C LEU A 79 23.29 16.67 -9.90
N PRO A 80 23.89 17.13 -11.01
CA PRO A 80 23.13 17.78 -12.05
C PRO A 80 22.09 16.83 -12.66
N PRO A 81 20.98 17.34 -13.23
CA PRO A 81 19.86 16.50 -13.68
C PRO A 81 20.24 15.38 -14.66
N ASN A 82 21.22 15.61 -15.54
CA ASN A 82 21.73 14.61 -16.48
C ASN A 82 22.44 13.43 -15.79
N GLU A 83 23.09 13.65 -14.65
CA GLU A 83 23.72 12.59 -13.86
C GLU A 83 22.68 11.82 -13.04
N ARG A 84 21.71 12.53 -12.45
CA ARG A 84 20.56 11.90 -11.77
C ARG A 84 19.71 11.06 -12.72
N ALA A 85 19.55 11.50 -13.97
CA ALA A 85 18.81 10.75 -14.99
C ALA A 85 19.37 9.36 -15.26
N LYS A 86 20.68 9.13 -15.05
CA LYS A 86 21.31 7.81 -15.20
C LYS A 86 20.80 6.80 -14.16
N GLN A 87 20.18 7.26 -13.08
CA GLN A 87 19.59 6.41 -12.04
C GLN A 87 18.17 5.95 -12.38
N ALA A 88 17.55 6.50 -13.43
CA ALA A 88 16.19 6.17 -13.85
C ALA A 88 16.02 4.64 -13.99
N ALA A 89 14.97 4.12 -13.38
CA ALA A 89 14.64 2.70 -13.38
C ALA A 89 13.14 2.50 -13.60
N ALA A 90 12.74 1.27 -13.92
CA ALA A 90 11.33 0.90 -13.98
C ALA A 90 10.71 0.95 -12.57
N GLY A 91 9.50 1.50 -12.46
CA GLY A 91 8.74 1.53 -11.22
C GLY A 91 8.14 0.17 -10.91
N TYR A 92 8.59 -0.47 -9.83
CA TYR A 92 8.01 -1.72 -9.33
C TYR A 92 7.76 -1.61 -7.83
N HIS A 93 6.49 -1.78 -7.44
CA HIS A 93 6.07 -1.82 -6.04
C HIS A 93 5.04 -2.93 -5.84
N SER A 94 5.28 -3.82 -4.88
CA SER A 94 4.38 -4.94 -4.59
C SER A 94 2.94 -4.51 -4.30
N GLU A 95 2.73 -3.35 -3.66
CA GLU A 95 1.38 -2.81 -3.42
C GLU A 95 0.66 -2.55 -4.75
N VAL A 96 1.33 -1.90 -5.69
CA VAL A 96 0.75 -1.56 -7.00
C VAL A 96 0.36 -2.82 -7.76
N GLU A 97 1.24 -3.81 -7.80
CA GLU A 97 1.00 -5.08 -8.49
C GLU A 97 -0.10 -5.92 -7.81
N ALA A 98 -0.13 -5.94 -6.47
CA ALA A 98 -1.21 -6.59 -5.73
C ALA A 98 -2.56 -5.93 -6.01
N MET A 99 -2.62 -4.59 -6.00
CA MET A 99 -3.85 -3.85 -6.25
C MET A 99 -4.39 -4.06 -7.68
N LYS A 100 -3.52 -4.10 -8.69
CA LYS A 100 -3.90 -4.48 -10.07
C LYS A 100 -4.49 -5.89 -10.11
N ALA A 101 -3.79 -6.87 -9.51
CA ALA A 101 -4.25 -8.26 -9.48
C ALA A 101 -5.60 -8.43 -8.75
N PHE A 102 -5.83 -7.69 -7.65
CA PHE A 102 -7.10 -7.72 -6.93
C PHE A 102 -8.24 -7.11 -7.74
N TYR A 103 -7.96 -6.03 -8.47
CA TYR A 103 -8.93 -5.38 -9.35
C TYR A 103 -9.35 -6.31 -10.50
N GLU A 104 -8.37 -6.91 -11.20
CA GLU A 104 -8.62 -7.84 -12.31
C GLU A 104 -9.45 -9.06 -11.89
N GLN A 105 -9.24 -9.55 -10.66
CA GLN A 105 -9.95 -10.69 -10.10
C GLN A 105 -11.26 -10.32 -9.39
N GLY A 106 -11.64 -9.03 -9.34
CA GLY A 106 -12.86 -8.58 -8.69
C GLY A 106 -12.91 -8.86 -7.19
N SER A 107 -11.77 -8.76 -6.49
CA SER A 107 -11.68 -9.04 -5.06
C SER A 107 -12.66 -8.21 -4.25
N THR A 108 -13.42 -8.89 -3.38
CA THR A 108 -14.33 -8.23 -2.44
C THR A 108 -13.72 -8.04 -1.06
N ILE A 109 -12.55 -8.62 -0.77
CA ILE A 109 -11.93 -8.66 0.56
C ILE A 109 -10.69 -7.75 0.69
N THR A 110 -10.41 -6.98 -0.35
CA THR A 110 -9.33 -5.98 -0.39
C THR A 110 -9.90 -4.65 -0.89
N PRO A 111 -9.24 -3.51 -0.63
CA PRO A 111 -9.61 -2.25 -1.24
C PRO A 111 -9.69 -2.36 -2.77
N THR A 112 -10.77 -1.85 -3.35
CA THR A 112 -10.88 -1.77 -4.82
C THR A 112 -9.94 -0.69 -5.35
N LEU A 113 -9.20 -1.01 -6.42
CA LEU A 113 -8.46 -0.02 -7.20
C LEU A 113 -9.45 0.88 -7.95
N LEU A 114 -9.38 2.18 -7.73
CA LEU A 114 -10.31 3.16 -8.29
C LEU A 114 -9.69 3.96 -9.43
N ALA A 115 -8.40 4.26 -9.34
CA ALA A 115 -7.64 4.90 -10.40
C ALA A 115 -6.15 4.57 -10.32
N ILE A 116 -5.45 4.59 -11.46
CA ILE A 116 -4.00 4.39 -11.51
C ILE A 116 -3.36 5.17 -12.66
N SER A 117 -2.20 5.78 -12.40
CA SER A 117 -1.29 6.29 -13.42
C SER A 117 0.13 5.83 -13.14
N GLU A 118 0.84 5.43 -14.18
CA GLU A 118 2.23 4.97 -14.14
C GLU A 118 3.02 5.74 -15.19
N ASP A 119 3.67 6.82 -14.76
CA ASP A 119 4.29 7.81 -15.62
C ASP A 119 5.80 7.90 -15.40
N ILE A 120 6.43 8.68 -16.26
CA ILE A 120 7.85 8.98 -16.23
C ILE A 120 8.04 10.48 -15.93
N GLN A 121 8.93 10.79 -14.99
CA GLN A 121 9.32 12.14 -14.66
C GLN A 121 9.95 12.85 -15.86
N ASP A 122 9.53 14.10 -16.08
CA ASP A 122 10.04 14.94 -17.16
C ASP A 122 11.51 15.37 -16.97
N LYS A 123 12.01 16.23 -17.87
CA LYS A 123 13.39 16.73 -17.83
C LYS A 123 13.70 17.57 -16.58
N GLN A 124 12.68 18.09 -15.91
CA GLN A 124 12.75 18.90 -14.70
C GLN A 124 12.53 18.04 -13.43
N GLY A 125 12.23 16.75 -13.60
CA GLY A 125 12.12 15.70 -12.60
C GLY A 125 13.22 15.70 -11.54
N ILE A 126 12.92 15.13 -10.37
CA ILE A 126 13.96 14.82 -9.39
C ILE A 126 14.89 13.73 -9.97
N ILE A 127 14.33 12.73 -10.63
CA ILE A 127 15.09 11.82 -11.49
C ILE A 127 14.49 11.94 -12.88
N PRO A 128 15.07 12.76 -13.78
CA PRO A 128 14.58 12.81 -15.15
C PRO A 128 14.58 11.42 -15.78
N GLY A 129 13.45 10.96 -16.30
CA GLY A 129 13.29 9.59 -16.81
C GLY A 129 12.97 8.54 -15.74
N GLY A 130 13.00 8.88 -14.45
CA GLY A 130 12.58 8.00 -13.36
C GLY A 130 11.06 7.90 -13.25
N TYR A 131 10.55 6.89 -12.56
CA TYR A 131 9.11 6.68 -12.47
C TYR A 131 8.40 7.63 -11.49
N ILE A 132 7.10 7.80 -11.72
CA ILE A 132 6.12 8.30 -10.75
C ILE A 132 4.83 7.50 -10.92
N ILE A 133 4.30 6.94 -9.83
CA ILE A 133 3.09 6.11 -9.85
C ILE A 133 2.08 6.69 -8.87
N HIS A 134 0.86 6.90 -9.35
CA HIS A 134 -0.29 7.30 -8.56
C HIS A 134 -1.28 6.15 -8.53
N CYS A 135 -1.72 5.75 -7.34
CA CYS A 135 -2.65 4.65 -7.15
C CYS A 135 -3.74 5.09 -6.17
N ILE A 136 -4.97 5.25 -6.66
CA ILE A 136 -6.15 5.58 -5.85
C ILE A 136 -6.93 4.30 -5.58
N PHE A 137 -7.21 4.04 -4.30
CA PHE A 137 -7.95 2.88 -3.88
C PHE A 137 -8.93 3.19 -2.76
N GLN A 138 -9.95 2.35 -2.69
CA GLN A 138 -11.08 2.50 -1.79
C GLN A 138 -10.64 2.66 -0.33
N ARG A 139 -11.22 3.67 0.35
CA ARG A 139 -11.27 3.69 1.81
C ARG A 139 -12.41 2.76 2.24
N VAL A 140 -12.07 1.53 2.65
CA VAL A 140 -13.04 0.52 3.08
C VAL A 140 -13.73 0.93 4.39
N PRO A 141 -15.00 0.53 4.61
CA PRO A 141 -15.71 0.78 5.87
C PRO A 141 -15.17 -0.07 7.01
N GLY A 142 -15.52 0.31 8.24
CA GLY A 142 -15.21 -0.45 9.44
C GLY A 142 -14.04 0.12 10.26
N LEU A 143 -13.63 -0.66 11.27
CA LEU A 143 -12.64 -0.29 12.27
C LEU A 143 -11.38 -1.13 12.09
N ARG A 144 -10.22 -0.46 12.10
CA ARG A 144 -8.93 -1.17 12.05
C ARG A 144 -8.72 -1.92 13.37
N LEU A 145 -8.40 -3.21 13.30
CA LEU A 145 -8.35 -4.06 14.50
C LEU A 145 -7.21 -3.69 15.48
N ALA A 146 -6.19 -2.99 14.98
CA ALA A 146 -5.09 -2.43 15.77
C ALA A 146 -5.21 -0.93 16.04
N ASP A 147 -6.41 -0.33 15.94
CA ASP A 147 -6.60 1.11 16.19
C ASP A 147 -6.59 1.44 17.69
N ASP A 148 -5.54 1.03 18.40
CA ASP A 148 -5.35 1.33 19.83
C ASP A 148 -4.44 2.55 20.10
N ASN A 149 -4.17 3.40 19.09
CA ASN A 149 -3.29 4.58 19.19
C ASN A 149 -1.89 4.29 19.77
N ILE A 150 -1.45 3.03 19.72
CA ILE A 150 -0.14 2.58 20.18
C ILE A 150 0.70 2.27 18.95
N ALA A 151 1.97 2.69 18.94
CA ALA A 151 2.90 2.41 17.86
C ALA A 151 2.93 0.89 17.53
N PRO A 152 3.16 0.51 16.26
CA PRO A 152 3.16 -0.89 15.84
C PRO A 152 4.36 -1.63 16.42
N GLU A 153 4.28 -2.01 17.68
CA GLU A 153 5.21 -2.92 18.32
C GLU A 153 4.62 -4.33 18.26
N TYR A 154 5.47 -5.30 17.91
CA TYR A 154 5.13 -6.71 18.07
C TYR A 154 4.79 -6.96 19.54
N ARG A 155 3.54 -7.36 19.79
CA ARG A 155 3.05 -7.71 21.12
C ARG A 155 2.53 -9.14 21.12
N PRO A 156 2.88 -9.94 22.15
CA PRO A 156 2.30 -11.28 22.32
C PRO A 156 0.82 -11.24 22.74
N THR A 157 0.25 -10.06 23.01
CA THR A 157 -1.13 -9.87 23.45
C THR A 157 -1.97 -9.19 22.37
N PRO A 158 -3.25 -9.59 22.14
CA PRO A 158 -4.11 -8.95 21.15
C PRO A 158 -4.29 -7.46 21.43
N HIS A 159 -4.44 -6.62 20.39
CA HIS A 159 -4.62 -5.16 20.53
C HIS A 159 -5.74 -4.81 21.50
N LYS A 160 -5.55 -3.74 22.30
CA LYS A 160 -6.54 -3.38 23.35
C LYS A 160 -7.89 -3.07 22.72
N PHE A 161 -7.87 -2.46 21.54
CA PHE A 161 -9.05 -2.20 20.73
C PHE A 161 -9.76 -3.50 20.33
N PHE A 162 -9.02 -4.52 19.86
CA PHE A 162 -9.61 -5.82 19.56
C PHE A 162 -10.21 -6.50 20.81
N LEU A 163 -9.62 -6.32 21.99
CA LEU A 163 -10.17 -6.84 23.24
C LEU A 163 -11.44 -6.11 23.71
N ALA A 164 -11.76 -4.95 23.17
CA ALA A 164 -13.02 -4.24 23.47
C ALA A 164 -14.24 -4.94 22.85
N PHE A 165 -14.06 -5.70 21.76
CA PHE A 165 -15.14 -6.51 21.18
C PHE A 165 -15.56 -7.64 22.13
N SER A 166 -16.83 -8.02 22.05
CA SER A 166 -17.36 -9.17 22.80
C SER A 166 -16.65 -10.47 22.41
N LYS A 167 -16.58 -11.45 23.32
CA LYS A 167 -15.98 -12.77 22.98
C LYS A 167 -16.64 -13.40 21.73
N PRO A 168 -17.98 -13.45 21.60
CA PRO A 168 -18.61 -13.99 20.39
C PRO A 168 -18.17 -13.26 19.11
N GLU A 169 -18.06 -11.94 19.15
CA GLU A 169 -17.64 -11.15 17.99
C GLU A 169 -16.18 -11.39 17.62
N ARG A 170 -15.28 -11.48 18.61
CA ARG A 170 -13.88 -11.85 18.35
C ARG A 170 -13.74 -13.24 17.73
N ASP A 171 -14.52 -14.21 18.21
CA ASP A 171 -14.53 -15.57 17.66
C ASP A 171 -15.05 -15.58 16.22
N HIS A 172 -16.06 -14.75 15.92
CA HIS A 172 -16.57 -14.54 14.58
C HIS A 172 -15.53 -13.89 13.65
N ILE A 173 -14.84 -12.85 14.09
CA ILE A 173 -13.76 -12.20 13.34
C ILE A 173 -12.67 -13.20 12.97
N ARG A 174 -12.25 -14.07 13.90
CA ARG A 174 -11.27 -15.14 13.64
C ARG A 174 -11.74 -16.13 12.59
N MET A 175 -13.00 -16.56 12.69
CA MET A 175 -13.61 -17.46 11.70
C MET A 175 -13.64 -16.83 10.30
N VAL A 176 -14.03 -15.55 10.19
CA VAL A 176 -14.03 -14.81 8.93
C VAL A 176 -12.61 -14.66 8.40
N PHE A 177 -11.63 -14.33 9.26
CA PHE A 177 -10.23 -14.26 8.87
C PHE A 177 -9.73 -15.58 8.27
N ASP A 178 -9.98 -16.72 8.93
CA ASP A 178 -9.51 -18.02 8.45
C ASP A 178 -10.10 -18.40 7.09
N LYS A 179 -11.36 -18.01 6.85
CA LYS A 179 -12.03 -18.19 5.56
C LYS A 179 -11.44 -17.26 4.50
N GLU A 180 -11.48 -15.95 4.73
CA GLU A 180 -11.12 -14.95 3.72
C GLU A 180 -9.61 -14.91 3.45
N TYR A 181 -8.76 -15.28 4.42
CA TYR A 181 -7.32 -15.41 4.18
C TYR A 181 -7.01 -16.51 3.16
N ARG A 182 -7.79 -17.60 3.11
CA ARG A 182 -7.63 -18.63 2.08
C ARG A 182 -8.01 -18.10 0.70
N GLU A 183 -9.06 -17.30 0.60
CA GLU A 183 -9.43 -16.62 -0.64
C GLU A 183 -8.35 -15.62 -1.07
N LEU A 184 -7.81 -14.83 -0.13
CA LEU A 184 -6.69 -13.91 -0.41
C LEU A 184 -5.47 -14.65 -0.98
N ASN A 185 -5.15 -15.85 -0.50
CA ASN A 185 -4.05 -16.65 -1.06
C ASN A 185 -4.30 -17.04 -2.53
N LYS A 186 -5.56 -17.29 -2.92
CA LYS A 186 -5.91 -17.59 -4.32
C LYS A 186 -5.72 -16.38 -5.23
N LEU A 187 -5.84 -15.16 -4.69
CA LEU A 187 -5.59 -13.92 -5.41
C LEU A 187 -4.10 -13.69 -5.75
N GLY A 188 -3.20 -14.54 -5.22
CA GLY A 188 -1.78 -14.56 -5.57
C GLY A 188 -0.91 -13.58 -4.79
N TRP A 189 -1.48 -12.76 -3.90
CA TRP A 189 -0.77 -11.76 -3.10
C TRP A 189 -1.26 -11.75 -1.66
N VAL A 190 -0.31 -11.67 -0.71
CA VAL A 190 -0.62 -11.58 0.72
C VAL A 190 0.30 -10.55 1.39
N PRO A 191 -0.16 -9.86 2.46
CA PRO A 191 0.74 -9.10 3.32
C PRO A 191 1.81 -10.04 3.89
N ILE A 192 3.07 -9.57 4.02
CA ILE A 192 4.10 -10.36 4.70
C ILE A 192 3.68 -10.66 6.14
N PHE A 193 3.01 -9.70 6.78
CA PHE A 193 2.52 -9.78 8.15
C PHE A 193 1.01 -9.44 8.19
N PRO A 194 0.10 -10.42 8.04
CA PRO A 194 -1.34 -10.18 8.10
C PRO A 194 -1.81 -10.02 9.56
N TRP A 195 -1.25 -9.04 10.26
CA TRP A 195 -1.58 -8.72 11.65
C TRP A 195 -2.81 -7.80 11.73
N ALA A 196 -3.31 -7.57 12.94
CA ALA A 196 -4.45 -6.68 13.19
C ALA A 196 -4.33 -5.28 12.57
N MET A 197 -3.11 -4.77 12.34
CA MET A 197 -2.87 -3.49 11.67
C MET A 197 -3.19 -3.48 10.17
N SER A 198 -3.20 -4.66 9.55
CA SER A 198 -3.53 -4.90 8.14
C SER A 198 -4.96 -5.40 7.96
N LEU A 199 -5.81 -5.26 8.98
CA LEU A 199 -7.18 -5.76 9.00
C LEU A 199 -8.16 -4.67 9.42
N ILE A 200 -9.24 -4.55 8.65
CA ILE A 200 -10.37 -3.67 8.98
C ILE A 200 -11.63 -4.53 9.08
N TRP A 201 -12.32 -4.44 10.21
CA TRP A 201 -13.56 -5.14 10.48
C TRP A 201 -14.75 -4.20 10.33
N ASP A 202 -15.64 -4.52 9.41
CA ASP A 202 -16.95 -3.90 9.23
C ASP A 202 -17.98 -4.76 9.96
N SER A 203 -18.40 -4.32 11.16
CA SER A 203 -19.39 -5.02 11.98
C SER A 203 -20.76 -5.09 11.31
N ASP A 204 -21.14 -4.04 10.58
CA ASP A 204 -22.47 -3.91 9.99
C ASP A 204 -22.63 -4.87 8.80
N ALA A 205 -21.59 -4.97 7.98
CA ALA A 205 -21.53 -5.95 6.88
C ALA A 205 -21.04 -7.33 7.31
N SER A 206 -20.61 -7.49 8.56
CA SER A 206 -19.96 -8.70 9.09
C SER A 206 -18.79 -9.17 8.21
N LYS A 207 -17.93 -8.21 7.82
CA LYS A 207 -16.93 -8.39 6.77
C LYS A 207 -15.55 -7.93 7.20
N LEU A 208 -14.54 -8.71 6.82
CA LEU A 208 -13.14 -8.40 7.08
C LEU A 208 -12.43 -8.02 5.77
N TYR A 209 -11.70 -6.90 5.82
CA TYR A 209 -10.88 -6.42 4.72
C TYR A 209 -9.39 -6.57 5.06
N PHE A 210 -8.62 -7.10 4.12
CA PHE A 210 -7.16 -7.08 4.17
C PHE A 210 -6.66 -5.80 3.52
N VAL A 211 -5.79 -5.07 4.21
CA VAL A 211 -5.23 -3.78 3.79
C VAL A 211 -3.72 -3.72 4.02
N ASP A 212 -3.08 -2.62 3.62
CA ASP A 212 -1.64 -2.34 3.81
C ASP A 212 -0.73 -3.35 3.09
N PHE A 213 -0.74 -3.29 1.75
CA PHE A 213 0.03 -4.17 0.88
C PHE A 213 1.40 -3.59 0.50
N ARG A 214 1.90 -2.55 1.20
CA ARG A 214 3.20 -1.91 0.94
C ARG A 214 4.35 -2.91 0.84
N THR A 215 4.34 -3.90 1.71
CA THR A 215 5.32 -4.99 1.75
C THR A 215 4.66 -6.32 1.39
N ALA A 216 3.71 -6.33 0.47
CA ALA A 216 3.10 -7.57 0.02
C ALA A 216 4.12 -8.48 -0.69
N ARG A 217 3.83 -9.79 -0.65
CA ARG A 217 4.59 -10.80 -1.38
C ARG A 217 3.67 -11.61 -2.27
N LYS A 218 4.23 -12.15 -3.36
CA LYS A 218 3.52 -13.11 -4.19
C LYS A 218 3.40 -14.44 -3.46
N VAL A 219 2.30 -15.14 -3.68
CA VAL A 219 2.11 -16.51 -3.20
C VAL A 219 2.99 -17.42 -4.05
N GLY A 220 3.81 -18.27 -3.41
CA GLY A 220 4.80 -19.13 -4.07
C GLY A 220 6.26 -18.72 -3.85
N ASP A 221 6.56 -17.45 -3.51
CA ASP A 221 7.93 -16.97 -3.30
C ASP A 221 8.65 -17.63 -2.09
N ARG A 222 7.91 -18.35 -1.23
CA ARG A 222 8.45 -19.04 -0.04
C ARG A 222 9.02 -20.44 -0.28
N GLU A 223 8.76 -21.09 -1.42
CA GLU A 223 9.27 -22.46 -1.63
C GLU A 223 10.80 -22.54 -1.79
N LYS A 224 11.50 -21.41 -1.91
CA LYS A 224 12.97 -21.39 -2.00
C LYS A 224 13.71 -21.07 -0.69
N LYS A 225 13.04 -20.76 0.43
CA LYS A 225 13.78 -20.38 1.67
C LYS A 225 13.35 -21.05 2.98
N ASP A 226 12.16 -21.61 3.11
CA ASP A 226 11.70 -22.14 4.41
C ASP A 226 11.35 -23.63 4.36
N ALA A 227 12.38 -24.49 4.32
CA ALA A 227 12.31 -25.89 4.75
C ALA A 227 12.48 -26.03 6.29
N GLY A 228 12.13 -24.98 7.05
CA GLY A 228 12.21 -24.94 8.51
C GLY A 228 10.84 -24.58 9.07
N GLY A 229 10.11 -25.59 9.53
CA GLY A 229 8.76 -25.44 10.06
C GLY A 229 8.74 -24.61 11.33
N GLU A 230 8.08 -23.46 11.28
CA GLU A 230 7.63 -22.76 12.48
C GLU A 230 6.10 -22.62 12.44
N LYS A 231 5.45 -23.21 13.45
CA LYS A 231 3.99 -23.26 13.60
C LYS A 231 3.45 -21.83 13.64
N ARG A 232 2.65 -21.48 12.63
CA ARG A 232 1.83 -20.26 12.58
C ARG A 232 0.93 -20.21 13.81
N ARG A 233 1.31 -19.44 14.83
CA ARG A 233 0.39 -19.01 15.89
C ARG A 233 -0.34 -17.79 15.34
N HIS A 234 -1.64 -17.94 15.10
CA HIS A 234 -2.52 -16.88 14.65
C HIS A 234 -2.60 -15.80 15.73
N ILE A 235 -2.16 -14.59 15.40
CA ILE A 235 -2.19 -13.40 16.26
C ILE A 235 -3.45 -12.60 15.91
N LEU A 236 -4.60 -13.22 16.14
CA LEU A 236 -5.91 -12.58 16.31
C LEU A 236 -6.53 -13.18 17.56
#